data_AF-A0A6B1HTL0-F1
#
_entry.id   AF-A0A6B1HTL0-F1
#
_cell.length_a   1.000
_cell.length_b   1.000
_cell.length_c   1.000
_cell.angle_alpha   90.00
_cell.angle_beta   90.00
_cell.angle_gamma   90.00
#
_symmetry.space_group_name_H-M   'P 1'
#
loop_
_entity.id
_entity.type
_entity.pdbx_description
1 polymer ?
#
loop_
_entity_poly.entity_id
_entity_poly.type
_entity_poly.pdbx_seq_one_letter_code
_entity_poly.pdbx_strand_id
1 'polypeptide(L)'
;MIEYAPLVGELDQQVVGVLTRQVLDAESPYCGGFMDGDRLVGSQSISAVASLGYAYLLDESCHYRSEEVLQRILLAAEFARRHRKPSGCFDLLTTNFDSAPDTGFVVQAIAPVVFAARQQVAEDAGAAAIAEALGELIQTGAPGMVAGGFHTPNHRWVLVAALAQAQALYPELTVSETVDAYLGEGIDINADGEYSERSTGVYNAVVNRALIRAAQVLARPDLLEPVRRNLDLSYHLLHADATAVTSISTRQDRDTRAVPTG
;
A
#
# COMPACT_ATOMS: atom_id res chain seq x y z
N MET A 1 -15.73 -12.14 15.31
CA MET A 1 -15.57 -12.62 13.92
C MET A 1 -15.98 -11.46 13.03
N ILE A 2 -15.11 -11.00 12.13
CA ILE A 2 -15.46 -9.91 11.23
C ILE A 2 -16.39 -10.49 10.17
N GLU A 3 -17.57 -9.89 10.00
CA GLU A 3 -18.54 -10.31 8.98
C GLU A 3 -18.19 -9.65 7.65
N TYR A 4 -18.32 -10.41 6.55
CA TYR A 4 -17.92 -9.96 5.22
C TYR A 4 -18.78 -8.81 4.69
N ALA A 5 -20.10 -8.88 4.83
CA ALA A 5 -21.01 -7.86 4.29
C ALA A 5 -20.77 -6.43 4.85
N PRO A 6 -20.54 -6.24 6.17
CA PRO A 6 -20.12 -4.94 6.69
C PRO A 6 -18.84 -4.39 6.06
N LEU A 7 -17.87 -5.23 5.70
CA LEU A 7 -16.62 -4.79 5.06
C LEU A 7 -16.87 -4.21 3.67
N VAL A 8 -17.81 -4.78 2.91
CA VAL A 8 -18.22 -4.24 1.61
C VAL A 8 -18.90 -2.88 1.78
N GLY A 9 -19.75 -2.73 2.80
CA GLY A 9 -20.37 -1.44 3.12
C GLY A 9 -19.36 -0.35 3.52
N GLU A 10 -18.29 -0.71 4.24
CA GLU A 10 -17.20 0.22 4.58
C GLU A 10 -16.36 0.57 3.34
N LEU A 11 -16.11 -0.39 2.44
CA LEU A 11 -15.45 -0.12 1.17
C LEU A 11 -16.24 0.90 0.34
N ASP A 12 -17.55 0.72 0.21
CA ASP A 12 -18.41 1.64 -0.54
C ASP A 12 -18.40 3.06 0.07
N GLN A 13 -18.42 3.17 1.40
CA GLN A 13 -18.26 4.46 2.07
C GLN A 13 -16.88 5.09 1.81
N GLN A 14 -15.82 4.27 1.82
CA GLN A 14 -14.47 4.73 1.52
C GLN A 14 -14.36 5.26 0.08
N VAL A 15 -15.01 4.62 -0.88
CA VAL A 15 -15.05 5.07 -2.28
C VAL A 15 -15.57 6.50 -2.39
N VAL A 16 -16.67 6.83 -1.71
CA VAL A 16 -17.22 8.20 -1.67
C VAL A 16 -16.18 9.19 -1.14
N GLY A 17 -15.49 8.84 -0.05
CA GLY A 17 -14.43 9.67 0.54
C GLY A 17 -13.19 9.81 -0.36
N VAL A 18 -12.88 8.83 -1.20
CA VAL A 18 -11.77 8.91 -2.15
C VAL A 18 -12.14 9.77 -3.36
N LEU A 19 -13.32 9.56 -3.94
CA LEU A 19 -13.79 10.30 -5.12
C LEU A 19 -13.87 11.82 -4.86
N THR A 20 -14.33 12.22 -3.68
CA THR A 20 -14.44 13.64 -3.29
C THR A 20 -13.09 14.38 -3.21
N ARG A 21 -11.97 13.65 -3.08
CA ARG A 21 -10.62 14.23 -2.98
C ARG A 21 -9.88 14.23 -4.31
N GLN A 22 -10.42 13.62 -5.36
CA GLN A 22 -9.76 13.59 -6.66
C GLN A 22 -9.88 14.95 -7.35
N VAL A 23 -8.78 15.44 -7.92
CA VAL A 23 -8.78 16.66 -8.74
C VAL A 23 -9.30 16.32 -10.13
N LEU A 24 -10.37 16.98 -10.57
CA LEU A 24 -11.05 16.67 -11.85
C LEU A 24 -11.00 17.81 -12.87
N ASP A 25 -10.44 18.95 -12.49
CA ASP A 25 -10.22 20.06 -13.40
C ASP A 25 -9.19 19.66 -14.46
N ALA A 26 -9.63 19.49 -15.71
CA ALA A 26 -8.80 19.03 -16.82
C ALA A 26 -7.63 19.97 -17.15
N GLU A 27 -7.76 21.27 -16.82
CA GLU A 27 -6.71 22.27 -17.03
C GLU A 27 -5.70 22.28 -15.87
N SER A 28 -6.01 21.64 -14.75
CA SER A 28 -5.10 21.52 -13.62
C SER A 28 -3.97 20.55 -13.93
N PRO A 29 -2.69 20.91 -13.63
CA PRO A 29 -1.60 19.95 -13.75
C PRO A 29 -1.83 18.74 -12.84
N TYR A 30 -2.60 18.88 -11.76
CA TYR A 30 -2.89 17.83 -10.80
C TYR A 30 -4.13 17.00 -11.13
N CYS A 31 -4.79 17.22 -12.28
CA CYS A 31 -5.94 16.43 -12.72
C CYS A 31 -5.65 14.93 -12.58
N GLY A 32 -6.56 14.17 -11.96
CA GLY A 32 -6.44 12.74 -11.67
C GLY A 32 -5.79 12.38 -10.33
N GLY A 33 -5.00 13.27 -9.74
CA GLY A 33 -4.38 13.05 -8.44
C GLY A 33 -5.37 13.24 -7.28
N PHE A 34 -4.99 12.78 -6.07
CA PHE A 34 -5.83 12.91 -4.88
C PHE A 34 -5.22 13.87 -3.87
N MET A 35 -6.06 14.74 -3.33
CA MET A 35 -5.68 15.66 -2.26
C MET A 35 -5.53 14.91 -0.93
N ASP A 36 -4.41 15.12 -0.25
CA ASP A 36 -4.15 14.60 1.10
C ASP A 36 -4.58 15.59 2.20
N GLY A 37 -4.33 15.22 3.47
CA GLY A 37 -4.69 16.04 4.63
C GLY A 37 -3.96 17.39 4.70
N ASP A 38 -2.78 17.48 4.07
CA ASP A 38 -1.97 18.70 3.98
C ASP A 38 -2.37 19.55 2.76
N ARG A 39 -3.42 19.13 2.04
CA ARG A 39 -3.93 19.75 0.80
C ARG A 39 -2.93 19.69 -0.35
N LEU A 40 -2.01 18.73 -0.31
CA LEU A 40 -1.07 18.46 -1.39
C LEU A 40 -1.62 17.35 -2.29
N VAL A 41 -1.19 17.38 -3.55
CA VAL A 41 -1.52 16.34 -4.54
C VAL A 41 -0.21 15.72 -5.02
N GLY A 42 0.38 14.90 -4.16
CA GLY A 42 1.62 14.19 -4.47
C GLY A 42 1.39 12.96 -5.33
N SER A 43 2.44 12.48 -6.03
CA SER A 43 2.30 11.35 -6.94
C SER A 43 2.09 10.01 -6.22
N GLN A 44 2.52 9.90 -4.96
CA GLN A 44 2.22 8.77 -4.07
C GLN A 44 0.73 8.66 -3.68
N SER A 45 -0.07 9.72 -3.88
CA SER A 45 -1.52 9.73 -3.61
C SER A 45 -2.30 8.70 -4.43
N ILE A 46 -1.69 8.17 -5.51
CA ILE A 46 -2.26 7.13 -6.36
C ILE A 46 -2.62 5.84 -5.60
N SER A 47 -2.01 5.59 -4.43
CA SER A 47 -2.39 4.49 -3.53
C SER A 47 -3.88 4.50 -3.16
N ALA A 48 -4.56 5.66 -3.17
CA ALA A 48 -6.00 5.78 -2.90
C ALA A 48 -6.88 5.01 -3.90
N VAL A 49 -6.37 4.77 -5.11
CA VAL A 49 -7.06 4.02 -6.18
C VAL A 49 -7.35 2.58 -5.79
N ALA A 50 -6.63 2.01 -4.82
CA ALA A 50 -6.84 0.63 -4.39
C ALA A 50 -8.32 0.36 -4.02
N SER A 51 -8.92 1.26 -3.24
CA SER A 51 -10.35 1.16 -2.86
C SER A 51 -11.29 1.21 -4.06
N LEU A 52 -11.05 2.12 -5.01
CA LEU A 52 -11.81 2.21 -6.26
C LEU A 52 -11.70 0.92 -7.06
N GLY A 53 -10.49 0.36 -7.15
CA GLY A 53 -10.23 -0.90 -7.84
C GLY A 53 -10.96 -2.08 -7.21
N TYR A 54 -10.92 -2.24 -5.89
CA TYR A 54 -11.68 -3.29 -5.22
C TYR A 54 -13.19 -3.12 -5.43
N ALA A 55 -13.71 -1.91 -5.29
CA ALA A 55 -15.13 -1.63 -5.43
C ALA A 55 -15.63 -1.86 -6.88
N TYR A 56 -14.78 -1.61 -7.87
CA TYR A 56 -15.08 -1.92 -9.26
C TYR A 56 -15.14 -3.44 -9.54
N LEU A 57 -14.27 -4.22 -8.88
CA LEU A 57 -14.05 -5.64 -9.18
C LEU A 57 -14.91 -6.61 -8.34
N LEU A 58 -15.42 -6.18 -7.19
CA LEU A 58 -16.27 -6.98 -6.30
C LEU A 58 -17.74 -6.85 -6.68
N ASP A 59 -18.42 -7.97 -6.90
CA ASP A 59 -19.82 -7.98 -7.36
C ASP A 59 -20.82 -7.56 -6.28
N GLU A 60 -20.45 -7.66 -5.00
CA GLU A 60 -21.28 -7.20 -3.89
C GLU A 60 -21.23 -5.68 -3.66
N SER A 61 -20.22 -4.99 -4.20
CA SER A 61 -20.08 -3.54 -4.09
C SER A 61 -21.12 -2.81 -4.94
N CYS A 62 -21.68 -1.72 -4.43
CA CYS A 62 -22.60 -0.89 -5.22
C CYS A 62 -21.92 -0.19 -6.41
N HIS A 63 -20.59 -0.23 -6.48
CA HIS A 63 -19.76 0.29 -7.56
C HIS A 63 -19.27 -0.78 -8.53
N TYR A 64 -19.76 -2.02 -8.43
CA TYR A 64 -19.36 -3.11 -9.31
C TYR A 64 -19.50 -2.72 -10.79
N ARG A 65 -18.39 -2.83 -11.54
CA ARG A 65 -18.29 -2.46 -12.96
C ARG A 65 -18.78 -1.04 -13.29
N SER A 66 -18.74 -0.12 -12.33
CA SER A 66 -19.16 1.26 -12.53
C SER A 66 -18.25 2.00 -13.51
N GLU A 67 -18.84 2.51 -14.59
CA GLU A 67 -18.14 3.32 -15.60
C GLU A 67 -17.51 4.58 -14.99
N GLU A 68 -18.18 5.23 -14.03
CA GLU A 68 -17.59 6.38 -13.33
C GLU A 68 -16.32 5.96 -12.58
N VAL A 69 -16.38 4.87 -11.81
CA VAL A 69 -15.22 4.41 -11.03
C VAL A 69 -14.07 4.00 -11.95
N LEU A 70 -14.36 3.34 -13.08
CA LEU A 70 -13.35 3.03 -14.09
C LEU A 70 -12.65 4.30 -14.60
N GLN A 71 -13.41 5.31 -15.01
CA GLN A 71 -12.85 6.57 -15.49
C GLN A 71 -11.97 7.25 -14.44
N ARG A 72 -12.36 7.20 -13.17
CA ARG A 72 -11.59 7.76 -12.04
C ARG A 72 -10.26 7.04 -11.83
N ILE A 73 -10.26 5.72 -11.96
CA ILE A 73 -9.04 4.89 -11.88
C ILE A 73 -8.09 5.23 -13.03
N LEU A 74 -8.61 5.32 -14.27
CA LEU A 74 -7.79 5.62 -15.44
C LEU A 74 -7.19 7.04 -15.38
N LEU A 75 -7.98 8.03 -14.98
CA LEU A 75 -7.51 9.40 -14.80
C LEU A 75 -6.38 9.48 -13.75
N ALA A 76 -6.50 8.71 -12.68
CA ALA A 76 -5.47 8.62 -11.66
C ALA A 76 -4.19 7.95 -12.18
N ALA A 77 -4.31 6.88 -12.97
CA ALA A 77 -3.15 6.24 -13.60
C ALA A 77 -2.41 7.20 -14.55
N GLU A 78 -3.14 8.01 -15.33
CA GLU A 78 -2.55 9.05 -16.18
C GLU A 78 -1.86 10.15 -15.38
N PHE A 79 -2.44 10.58 -14.26
CA PHE A 79 -1.79 11.48 -13.32
C PHE A 79 -0.45 10.90 -12.83
N ALA A 80 -0.46 9.65 -12.38
CA ALA A 80 0.74 8.97 -11.89
C ALA A 80 1.82 8.88 -12.97
N ARG A 81 1.46 8.56 -14.23
CA ARG A 81 2.40 8.55 -15.36
C ARG A 81 3.04 9.91 -15.61
N ARG A 82 2.28 11.00 -15.48
CA ARG A 82 2.80 12.38 -15.66
C ARG A 82 3.72 12.84 -14.53
N HIS A 83 3.53 12.30 -13.33
CA HIS A 83 4.22 12.79 -12.11
C HIS A 83 5.21 11.79 -11.50
N ARG A 84 5.38 10.59 -12.07
CA ARG A 84 6.50 9.72 -11.70
C ARG A 84 7.82 10.33 -12.15
N LYS A 85 8.88 10.01 -11.42
CA LYS A 85 10.24 10.44 -11.72
C LYS A 85 10.87 9.58 -12.82
N PRO A 86 12.01 9.99 -13.40
CA PRO A 86 12.72 9.20 -14.40
C PRO A 86 13.11 7.79 -13.92
N SER A 87 13.32 7.60 -12.62
CA SER A 87 13.56 6.28 -12.01
C SER A 87 12.33 5.34 -12.04
N GLY A 88 11.14 5.91 -12.28
CA GLY A 88 9.85 5.27 -12.09
C GLY A 88 9.21 5.49 -10.71
N CYS A 89 9.94 6.03 -9.75
CA CYS A 89 9.44 6.26 -8.39
C CYS A 89 8.50 7.47 -8.29
N PHE A 90 7.75 7.51 -7.19
CA PHE A 90 6.87 8.60 -6.80
C PHE A 90 7.50 9.48 -5.72
N ASP A 91 7.01 10.71 -5.63
CA ASP A 91 7.37 11.67 -4.58
C ASP A 91 6.35 11.60 -3.44
N LEU A 92 6.80 11.73 -2.20
CA LEU A 92 6.05 12.25 -1.05
C LEU A 92 6.43 13.72 -0.86
N LEU A 93 5.58 14.62 -1.37
CA LEU A 93 5.88 16.06 -1.47
C LEU A 93 6.23 16.74 -0.15
N THR A 94 5.82 16.18 0.99
CA THR A 94 6.16 16.71 2.30
C THR A 94 7.62 16.48 2.67
N THR A 95 8.29 15.44 2.16
CA THR A 95 9.65 15.10 2.62
C THR A 95 10.51 14.20 1.72
N ASN A 96 9.95 13.31 0.89
CA ASN A 96 10.75 12.35 0.12
C ASN A 96 10.52 12.54 -1.38
N PHE A 97 11.58 12.84 -2.14
CA PHE A 97 11.50 12.93 -3.60
C PHE A 97 12.17 11.72 -4.21
N ASP A 98 11.64 11.25 -5.34
CA ASP A 98 12.16 10.09 -6.06
C ASP A 98 12.28 8.86 -5.15
N SER A 99 11.21 8.60 -4.40
CA SER A 99 11.24 7.77 -3.19
C SER A 99 10.88 6.31 -3.50
N ALA A 100 11.86 5.43 -3.38
CA ALA A 100 11.65 3.99 -3.44
C ALA A 100 10.65 3.50 -2.38
N PRO A 101 10.72 3.89 -1.09
CA PRO A 101 9.74 3.46 -0.09
C PRO A 101 8.31 3.91 -0.37
N ASP A 102 8.10 5.18 -0.75
CA ASP A 102 6.76 5.70 -1.07
C ASP A 102 6.18 5.01 -2.30
N THR A 103 7.03 4.67 -3.27
CA THR A 103 6.66 3.81 -4.40
C THR A 103 6.32 2.39 -3.95
N GLY A 104 7.04 1.84 -2.98
CA GLY A 104 6.76 0.55 -2.38
C GLY A 104 5.38 0.49 -1.73
N PHE A 105 4.98 1.54 -1.00
CA PHE A 105 3.62 1.66 -0.46
C PHE A 105 2.56 1.71 -1.55
N VAL A 106 2.80 2.46 -2.63
CA VAL A 106 1.90 2.52 -3.79
C VAL A 106 1.74 1.14 -4.42
N VAL A 107 2.84 0.47 -4.76
CA VAL A 107 2.82 -0.87 -5.39
C VAL A 107 2.09 -1.86 -4.50
N GLN A 108 2.34 -1.81 -3.20
CA GLN A 108 1.62 -2.62 -2.22
C GLN A 108 0.11 -2.38 -2.20
N ALA A 109 -0.34 -1.15 -2.46
CA ALA A 109 -1.75 -0.84 -2.53
C ALA A 109 -2.39 -1.37 -3.83
N ILE A 110 -1.73 -1.18 -4.98
CA ILE A 110 -2.31 -1.45 -6.30
C ILE A 110 -2.06 -2.87 -6.83
N ALA A 111 -1.01 -3.57 -6.39
CA ALA A 111 -0.69 -4.91 -6.89
C ALA A 111 -1.81 -5.94 -6.66
N PRO A 112 -2.50 -6.00 -5.51
CA PRO A 112 -3.64 -6.91 -5.34
C PRO A 112 -4.82 -6.56 -6.26
N VAL A 113 -5.02 -5.27 -6.57
CA VAL A 113 -6.04 -4.84 -7.55
C VAL A 113 -5.68 -5.32 -8.95
N VAL A 114 -4.43 -5.18 -9.37
CA VAL A 114 -3.96 -5.69 -10.67
C VAL A 114 -4.10 -7.21 -10.74
N PHE A 115 -3.75 -7.92 -9.67
CA PHE A 115 -3.98 -9.36 -9.59
C PHE A 115 -5.45 -9.72 -9.76
N ALA A 116 -6.35 -9.11 -8.99
CA ALA A 116 -7.79 -9.37 -9.07
C ALA A 116 -8.38 -9.01 -10.44
N ALA A 117 -7.98 -7.87 -11.02
CA ALA A 117 -8.42 -7.43 -12.33
C ALA A 117 -8.01 -8.42 -13.43
N ARG A 118 -6.78 -8.95 -13.37
CA ARG A 118 -6.28 -9.98 -14.30
C ARG A 118 -7.13 -11.25 -14.32
N GLN A 119 -7.76 -11.60 -13.20
CA GLN A 119 -8.64 -12.77 -13.13
C GLN A 119 -9.97 -12.57 -13.87
N GLN A 120 -10.34 -11.33 -14.23
CA GLN A 120 -11.63 -10.98 -14.83
C GLN A 120 -11.53 -10.44 -16.26
N VAL A 121 -10.32 -10.30 -16.83
CA VAL A 121 -10.10 -9.65 -18.14
C VAL A 121 -10.79 -10.31 -19.33
N ALA A 122 -11.11 -11.60 -19.22
CA ALA A 122 -11.83 -12.33 -20.26
C ALA A 122 -13.32 -11.93 -20.34
N GLU A 123 -13.86 -11.41 -19.25
CA GLU A 123 -15.30 -11.15 -19.08
C GLU A 123 -15.62 -9.66 -19.00
N ASP A 124 -14.62 -8.82 -18.68
CA ASP A 124 -14.79 -7.39 -18.49
C ASP A 124 -13.62 -6.57 -19.05
N ALA A 125 -13.96 -5.68 -19.99
CA ALA A 125 -12.99 -4.78 -20.61
C ALA A 125 -12.46 -3.72 -19.64
N GLY A 126 -13.25 -3.32 -18.63
CA GLY A 126 -12.78 -2.36 -17.64
C GLY A 126 -11.76 -2.97 -16.69
N ALA A 127 -11.93 -4.23 -16.27
CA ALA A 127 -10.91 -5.00 -15.57
C ALA A 127 -9.61 -5.10 -16.39
N ALA A 128 -9.71 -5.34 -17.71
CA ALA A 128 -8.54 -5.33 -18.59
C ALA A 128 -7.83 -3.96 -18.59
N ALA A 129 -8.58 -2.86 -18.70
CA ALA A 129 -8.04 -1.51 -18.66
C ALA A 129 -7.39 -1.17 -17.30
N ILE A 130 -7.98 -1.58 -16.18
CA ILE A 130 -7.40 -1.39 -14.84
C ILE A 130 -6.10 -2.17 -14.70
N ALA A 131 -6.08 -3.44 -15.12
CA ALA A 131 -4.91 -4.30 -15.04
C ALA A 131 -3.74 -3.72 -15.86
N GLU A 132 -4.01 -3.19 -17.05
CA GLU A 132 -3.02 -2.54 -17.89
C GLU A 132 -2.53 -1.22 -17.26
N ALA A 133 -3.46 -0.35 -16.89
CA ALA A 133 -3.15 1.01 -16.43
C ALA A 133 -2.32 1.01 -15.14
N LEU A 134 -2.76 0.26 -14.13
CA LEU A 134 -2.05 0.16 -12.84
C LEU A 134 -0.84 -0.76 -12.92
N GLY A 135 -0.91 -1.80 -13.76
CA GLY A 135 0.20 -2.72 -13.97
C GLY A 135 1.44 -2.08 -14.59
N GLU A 136 1.24 -1.10 -15.49
CA GLU A 136 2.32 -0.30 -16.05
C GLU A 136 3.07 0.52 -14.99
N LEU A 137 2.36 1.06 -13.99
CA LEU A 137 2.98 1.78 -12.87
C LEU A 137 3.85 0.84 -12.00
N ILE A 138 3.41 -0.40 -11.78
CA ILE A 138 4.18 -1.40 -11.03
C ILE A 138 5.48 -1.74 -11.76
N GLN A 139 5.39 -2.07 -13.05
CA GLN A 139 6.57 -2.43 -13.86
C GLN A 139 7.60 -1.30 -13.92
N THR A 140 7.13 -0.07 -14.11
CA THR A 140 8.00 1.10 -14.22
C THR A 140 8.59 1.53 -12.88
N GLY A 141 7.88 1.35 -11.77
CA GLY A 141 8.39 1.67 -10.43
C GLY A 141 9.40 0.66 -9.87
N ALA A 142 9.35 -0.61 -10.31
CA ALA A 142 10.21 -1.67 -9.76
C ALA A 142 11.72 -1.40 -9.89
N PRO A 143 12.27 -0.96 -11.05
CA PRO A 143 13.68 -0.60 -11.15
C PRO A 143 14.10 0.52 -10.19
N GLY A 144 13.26 1.55 -10.02
CA GLY A 144 13.51 2.63 -9.07
C GLY A 144 13.52 2.14 -7.62
N MET A 145 12.61 1.23 -7.26
CA MET A 145 12.59 0.59 -5.93
C MET A 145 13.85 -0.24 -5.66
N VAL A 146 14.36 -0.98 -6.66
CA VAL A 146 15.61 -1.74 -6.56
C VAL A 146 16.81 -0.82 -6.31
N ALA A 147 16.86 0.32 -6.98
CA ALA A 147 18.00 1.24 -6.90
C ALA A 147 17.95 2.21 -5.71
N GLY A 148 16.76 2.58 -5.24
CA GLY A 148 16.56 3.72 -4.33
C GLY A 148 16.76 3.46 -2.83
N GLY A 149 16.81 2.18 -2.41
CA GLY A 149 16.99 1.83 -0.99
C GLY A 149 15.84 2.28 -0.08
N PHE A 150 16.07 2.28 1.24
CA PHE A 150 15.05 2.64 2.24
C PHE A 150 15.53 3.71 3.23
N HIS A 151 14.59 4.50 3.77
CA HIS A 151 14.91 5.60 4.72
C HIS A 151 14.85 5.19 6.20
N THR A 152 14.04 4.18 6.54
CA THR A 152 13.81 3.71 7.91
C THR A 152 13.64 2.19 7.92
N PRO A 153 13.72 1.51 9.08
CA PRO A 153 13.59 0.06 9.14
C PRO A 153 12.28 -0.47 8.57
N ASN A 154 11.12 0.18 8.83
CA ASN A 154 9.84 -0.31 8.28
C ASN A 154 9.81 -0.33 6.74
N HIS A 155 10.47 0.65 6.10
CA HIS A 155 10.52 0.79 4.65
C HIS A 155 11.21 -0.41 3.98
N ARG A 156 12.15 -1.06 4.65
CA ARG A 156 12.79 -2.28 4.15
C ARG A 156 11.77 -3.37 3.88
N TRP A 157 10.91 -3.65 4.85
CA TRP A 157 9.88 -4.69 4.73
C TRP A 157 8.82 -4.29 3.71
N VAL A 158 8.52 -3.00 3.61
CA VAL A 158 7.64 -2.45 2.57
C VAL A 158 8.18 -2.73 1.17
N LEU A 159 9.48 -2.51 0.95
CA LEU A 159 10.14 -2.80 -0.33
C LEU A 159 10.18 -4.31 -0.62
N VAL A 160 10.50 -5.15 0.37
CA VAL A 160 10.48 -6.61 0.22
C VAL A 160 9.11 -7.07 -0.29
N ALA A 161 8.03 -6.63 0.35
CA ALA A 161 6.68 -7.00 -0.05
C ALA A 161 6.31 -6.46 -1.44
N ALA A 162 6.61 -5.19 -1.71
CA ALA A 162 6.30 -4.54 -2.98
C ALA A 162 7.03 -5.20 -4.16
N LEU A 163 8.33 -5.45 -4.03
CA LEU A 163 9.15 -6.09 -5.05
C LEU A 163 8.73 -7.53 -5.28
N ALA A 164 8.44 -8.29 -4.21
CA ALA A 164 7.91 -9.65 -4.35
C ALA A 164 6.57 -9.66 -5.10
N GLN A 165 5.64 -8.76 -4.77
CA GLN A 165 4.38 -8.62 -5.47
C GLN A 165 4.56 -8.22 -6.94
N ALA A 166 5.48 -7.29 -7.22
CA ALA A 166 5.80 -6.88 -8.57
C ALA A 166 6.31 -8.07 -9.40
N GLN A 167 7.27 -8.85 -8.88
CA GLN A 167 7.80 -10.02 -9.57
C GLN A 167 6.77 -11.13 -9.76
N ALA A 168 5.85 -11.34 -8.80
CA ALA A 168 4.77 -12.31 -8.96
C ALA A 168 3.80 -11.92 -10.09
N LEU A 169 3.59 -10.63 -10.32
CA LEU A 169 2.80 -10.13 -11.46
C LEU A 169 3.62 -10.11 -12.77
N TYR A 170 4.93 -9.91 -12.69
CA TYR A 170 5.84 -9.69 -13.81
C TYR A 170 7.15 -10.46 -13.58
N PRO A 171 7.19 -11.76 -13.93
CA PRO A 171 8.33 -12.63 -13.64
C PRO A 171 9.66 -12.19 -14.26
N GLU A 172 9.61 -11.35 -15.31
CA GLU A 172 10.76 -10.76 -15.98
C GLU A 172 11.47 -9.67 -15.17
N LEU A 173 10.85 -9.16 -14.10
CA LEU A 173 11.47 -8.15 -13.24
C LEU A 173 12.60 -8.76 -12.40
N THR A 174 13.79 -8.18 -12.54
CA THR A 174 14.99 -8.55 -11.77
C THR A 174 14.98 -7.86 -10.40
N VAL A 175 14.32 -8.50 -9.41
CA VAL A 175 14.21 -7.94 -8.04
C VAL A 175 14.68 -8.89 -6.93
N SER A 176 14.86 -10.18 -7.25
CA SER A 176 15.13 -11.22 -6.24
C SER A 176 16.40 -10.96 -5.45
N GLU A 177 17.47 -10.47 -6.10
CA GLU A 177 18.73 -10.15 -5.40
C GLU A 177 18.53 -9.09 -4.31
N THR A 178 17.75 -8.05 -4.57
CA THR A 178 17.42 -7.01 -3.58
C THR A 178 16.55 -7.57 -2.46
N VAL A 179 15.54 -8.37 -2.80
CA VAL A 179 14.65 -9.02 -1.83
C VAL A 179 15.45 -9.94 -0.90
N ASP A 180 16.31 -10.78 -1.46
CA ASP A 180 17.15 -11.72 -0.73
C ASP A 180 18.19 -11.01 0.13
N ALA A 181 18.79 -9.92 -0.37
CA ALA A 181 19.70 -9.09 0.42
C ALA A 181 19.02 -8.52 1.67
N TYR A 182 17.81 -7.95 1.51
CA TYR A 182 17.06 -7.38 2.65
C TYR A 182 16.59 -8.45 3.63
N LEU A 183 16.12 -9.61 3.14
CA LEU A 183 15.75 -10.73 4.01
C LEU A 183 16.97 -11.34 4.72
N GLY A 184 18.14 -11.33 4.06
CA GLY A 184 19.40 -11.84 4.60
C GLY A 184 19.95 -11.04 5.78
N GLU A 185 19.54 -9.78 5.94
CA GLU A 185 19.86 -8.99 7.14
C GLU A 185 19.11 -9.47 8.40
N GLY A 186 18.06 -10.27 8.23
CA GLY A 186 17.17 -10.72 9.30
C GLY A 186 16.13 -9.67 9.69
N ILE A 187 15.03 -10.13 10.29
CA ILE A 187 13.96 -9.25 10.76
C ILE A 187 14.40 -8.57 12.06
N ASP A 188 14.37 -7.24 12.09
CA ASP A 188 14.82 -6.39 13.19
C ASP A 188 13.81 -6.34 14.35
N ILE A 189 13.56 -7.51 14.95
CA ILE A 189 12.64 -7.70 16.07
C ILE A 189 13.38 -8.26 17.30
N ASN A 190 13.03 -7.79 18.49
CA ASN A 190 13.62 -8.27 19.75
C ASN A 190 12.88 -9.49 20.34
N ALA A 191 13.32 -9.94 21.52
CA ALA A 191 12.74 -11.10 22.19
C ALA A 191 11.28 -10.89 22.64
N ASP A 192 10.88 -9.64 22.87
CA ASP A 192 9.56 -9.25 23.35
C ASP A 192 8.58 -8.96 22.20
N GLY A 193 8.99 -9.13 20.94
CA GLY A 193 8.15 -8.86 19.77
C GLY A 193 8.15 -7.40 19.31
N GLU A 194 9.07 -6.57 19.82
CA GLU A 194 9.19 -5.16 19.45
C GLU A 194 10.11 -4.99 18.24
N TYR A 195 9.61 -4.35 17.17
CA TYR A 195 10.44 -3.94 16.04
C TYR A 195 11.36 -2.77 16.43
N SER A 196 12.47 -2.60 15.70
CA SER A 196 13.43 -1.52 15.99
C SER A 196 12.80 -0.12 15.87
N GLU A 197 11.87 0.05 14.93
CA GLU A 197 11.12 1.29 14.73
C GLU A 197 9.84 1.32 15.58
N ARG A 198 10.03 1.44 16.89
CA ARG A 198 8.99 1.41 17.92
C ARG A 198 7.80 2.32 17.61
N SER A 199 6.69 1.72 17.18
CA SER A 199 5.44 2.43 16.94
C SER A 199 4.25 1.47 17.02
N THR A 200 3.61 1.44 18.18
CA THR A 200 2.40 0.65 18.45
C THR A 200 1.24 1.06 17.55
N GLY A 201 1.12 2.35 17.23
CA GLY A 201 -0.01 2.93 16.52
C GLY A 201 0.09 2.84 15.00
N VAL A 202 1.30 2.83 14.44
CA VAL A 202 1.52 2.98 13.00
C VAL A 202 2.50 1.94 12.44
N TYR A 203 3.79 2.02 12.77
CA TYR A 203 4.80 1.26 12.02
C TYR A 203 4.78 -0.23 12.31
N ASN A 204 4.40 -0.67 13.51
CA ASN A 204 4.22 -2.10 13.79
C ASN A 204 3.21 -2.73 12.82
N ALA A 205 2.08 -2.06 12.57
CA ALA A 205 1.08 -2.53 11.63
C ALA A 205 1.59 -2.50 10.18
N VAL A 206 2.39 -1.50 9.81
CA VAL A 206 3.05 -1.43 8.49
C VAL A 206 3.97 -2.63 8.27
N VAL A 207 4.87 -2.90 9.23
CA VAL A 207 5.79 -4.04 9.15
C VAL A 207 5.03 -5.35 9.10
N ASN A 208 4.04 -5.54 9.99
CA ASN A 208 3.23 -6.76 10.02
C ASN A 208 2.54 -7.02 8.68
N ARG A 209 1.88 -6.02 8.09
CA ARG A 209 1.21 -6.15 6.79
C ARG A 209 2.20 -6.48 5.68
N ALA A 210 3.36 -5.83 5.66
CA ALA A 210 4.39 -6.09 4.67
C ALA A 210 4.94 -7.51 4.77
N LEU A 211 5.26 -7.98 5.99
CA LEU A 211 5.75 -9.34 6.22
C LEU A 211 4.71 -10.41 5.91
N ILE A 212 3.42 -10.18 6.22
CA ILE A 212 2.32 -11.09 5.83
C ILE A 212 2.27 -11.23 4.31
N ARG A 213 2.33 -10.11 3.57
CA ARG A 213 2.29 -10.12 2.11
C ARG A 213 3.51 -10.82 1.52
N ALA A 214 4.70 -10.52 2.03
CA ALA A 214 5.93 -11.19 1.62
C ALA A 214 5.87 -12.70 1.90
N ALA A 215 5.37 -13.12 3.08
CA ALA A 215 5.21 -14.53 3.44
C ALA A 215 4.32 -15.28 2.43
N GLN A 216 3.21 -14.67 2.02
CA GLN A 216 2.27 -15.24 1.06
C GLN A 216 2.88 -15.35 -0.33
N VAL A 217 3.43 -14.24 -0.85
CA VAL A 217 3.91 -14.17 -2.24
C VAL A 217 5.18 -14.97 -2.45
N LEU A 218 6.10 -14.98 -1.47
CA LEU A 218 7.36 -15.72 -1.55
C LEU A 218 7.23 -17.16 -1.06
N ALA A 219 6.05 -17.59 -0.60
CA ALA A 219 5.84 -18.87 0.08
C ALA A 219 6.83 -19.09 1.25
N ARG A 220 7.06 -18.04 2.06
CA ARG A 220 7.97 -18.00 3.21
C ARG A 220 7.20 -17.85 4.53
N PRO A 221 6.57 -18.92 5.04
CA PRO A 221 5.73 -18.86 6.24
C PRO A 221 6.51 -18.50 7.52
N ASP A 222 7.83 -18.63 7.50
CA ASP A 222 8.72 -18.19 8.58
C ASP A 222 8.67 -16.68 8.82
N LEU A 223 8.35 -15.88 7.80
CA LEU A 223 8.14 -14.43 7.94
C LEU A 223 6.91 -14.07 8.79
N LEU A 224 6.01 -15.04 9.06
CA LEU A 224 4.86 -14.83 9.95
C LEU A 224 5.23 -14.91 11.43
N GLU A 225 6.38 -15.49 11.78
CA GLU A 225 6.80 -15.60 13.18
C GLU A 225 7.02 -14.23 13.85
N PRO A 226 7.82 -13.31 13.28
CA PRO A 226 7.93 -11.94 13.82
C PRO A 226 6.58 -11.23 13.93
N VAL A 227 5.68 -11.45 12.96
CA VAL A 227 4.33 -10.88 12.98
C VAL A 227 3.54 -11.37 14.19
N ARG A 228 3.56 -12.68 14.48
CA ARG A 228 2.86 -13.25 15.65
C ARG A 228 3.40 -12.67 16.95
N ARG A 229 4.72 -12.58 17.09
CA ARG A 229 5.36 -12.00 18.29
C ARG A 229 4.98 -10.53 18.46
N ASN A 230 4.95 -9.76 17.38
CA ASN A 230 4.55 -8.37 17.45
C ASN A 230 3.06 -8.19 17.78
N LEU A 231 2.18 -9.03 17.22
CA LEU A 231 0.75 -8.99 17.56
C LEU A 231 0.50 -9.38 19.02
N ASP A 232 1.26 -10.34 19.56
CA ASP A 232 1.24 -10.70 20.98
C ASP A 232 1.66 -9.51 21.87
N LEU A 233 2.77 -8.84 21.53
CA LEU A 233 3.16 -7.59 22.18
C LEU A 233 2.08 -6.52 22.09
N SER A 234 1.51 -6.29 20.91
CA SER A 234 0.44 -5.31 20.71
C SER A 234 -0.77 -5.58 21.59
N TYR A 235 -1.13 -6.84 21.82
CA TYR A 235 -2.20 -7.21 22.75
C TYR A 235 -1.90 -6.76 24.18
N HIS A 236 -0.65 -6.92 24.63
CA HIS A 236 -0.21 -6.45 25.95
C HIS A 236 -0.11 -4.92 26.08
N LEU A 237 -0.09 -4.20 24.96
CA LEU A 237 -0.05 -2.74 24.92
C LEU A 237 -1.44 -2.10 24.75
N LEU A 238 -2.53 -2.88 24.83
CA LEU A 238 -3.91 -2.37 24.77
C LEU A 238 -4.49 -2.18 26.18
N HIS A 239 -5.10 -1.02 26.38
CA HIS A 239 -5.91 -0.72 27.55
C HIS A 239 -7.35 -1.24 27.39
N ALA A 240 -8.06 -1.35 28.51
CA ALA A 240 -9.44 -1.83 28.55
C ALA A 240 -10.43 -0.93 27.76
N ASP A 241 -10.07 0.33 27.50
CA ASP A 241 -10.84 1.27 26.67
C ASP A 241 -10.45 1.20 25.18
N ALA A 242 -9.71 0.15 24.78
CA ALA A 242 -9.16 -0.07 23.45
C ALA A 242 -8.11 0.96 22.99
N THR A 243 -7.58 1.80 23.89
CA THR A 243 -6.44 2.66 23.55
C THR A 243 -5.13 1.88 23.59
N ALA A 244 -4.21 2.21 22.69
CA ALA A 244 -2.89 1.61 22.64
C ALA A 244 -1.84 2.46 23.37
N VAL A 245 -0.90 1.82 24.06
CA VAL A 245 0.27 2.47 24.65
C VAL A 245 1.20 2.97 23.54
N THR A 246 1.37 4.29 23.46
CA THR A 246 2.21 4.96 22.47
C THR A 246 3.52 5.50 23.05
N SER A 247 3.66 5.53 24.37
CA SER A 247 4.82 6.10 25.09
C SER A 247 6.15 5.38 24.82
N ILE A 248 6.11 4.18 24.22
CA ILE A 248 7.31 3.45 23.79
C ILE A 248 7.88 4.00 22.47
N SER A 249 7.10 4.78 21.72
CA SER A 249 7.55 5.45 20.51
C SER A 249 8.29 6.74 20.83
N THR A 250 9.47 6.91 20.25
CA THR A 250 10.28 8.14 20.38
C THR A 250 10.08 9.11 19.22
N ARG A 251 9.32 8.70 18.19
CA ARG A 251 9.07 9.46 16.96
C ARG A 251 7.57 9.51 16.65
N GLN A 252 7.06 8.52 15.91
CA GLN A 252 5.77 8.61 15.22
C GLN A 252 4.56 8.74 16.15
N ASP A 253 4.51 7.92 17.21
CA ASP A 253 3.34 7.90 18.09
C ASP A 253 3.53 8.75 19.35
N ARG A 254 4.64 9.47 19.44
CA ARG A 254 4.99 10.24 20.63
C ARG A 254 3.88 11.25 20.94
N ASP A 255 3.41 11.21 22.19
CA ASP A 255 2.35 12.08 22.73
C ASP A 255 0.98 11.96 22.01
N THR A 256 0.75 10.85 21.28
CA THR A 256 -0.53 10.56 20.60
C THR A 256 -1.40 9.59 21.41
N ARG A 257 -2.73 9.66 21.22
CA ARG A 257 -3.68 8.64 21.69
C ARG A 257 -4.21 7.87 20.49
N ALA A 258 -3.84 6.59 20.37
CA ALA A 258 -4.27 5.73 19.27
C ALA A 258 -5.36 4.75 19.72
N VAL A 259 -6.38 4.55 18.88
CA VAL A 259 -7.39 3.50 19.01
C VAL A 259 -7.33 2.68 17.72
N PRO A 260 -7.08 1.35 17.77
CA PRO A 260 -7.07 0.52 16.58
C PRO A 260 -8.45 0.53 15.91
N THR A 261 -8.52 0.87 14.61
CA THR A 261 -9.79 0.99 13.88
C THR A 261 -10.18 -0.23 13.04
N GLY A 262 -9.49 -1.36 13.21
CA GLY A 262 -9.67 -2.55 12.36
C GLY A 262 -8.87 -2.48 11.07
#